data_AF-A0A372RLZ4-F1
#
_entry.id   AF-A0A372RLZ4-F1
#
_cell.length_a   1.000
_cell.length_b   1.000
_cell.length_c   1.000
_cell.angle_alpha   90.00
_cell.angle_beta   90.00
_cell.angle_gamma   90.00
#
_symmetry.space_group_name_H-M   'P 1'
#
loop_
_entity.id
_entity.type
_entity.pdbx_description
1 polymer ?
#
loop_
_entity_poly.entity_id
_entity_poly.type
_entity_poly.pdbx_seq_one_letter_code
_entity_poly.pdbx_strand_id
1 'polypeptide(L)'
;LIQPTQTIIESKYKRSKCPECNKRRKPLDESHQICHVCYKIKMVYKYGSSGNKIIDDFIRYTQINLVNVNGKMEYVPYEQFINIEFIAEGGFSEIYKAT
;
A
#
# COMPACT_ATOMS: atom_id res chain seq x y z
N LEU A 1 -42.36 -28.19 -8.76
CA LEU A 1 -41.31 -27.55 -7.94
C LEU A 1 -40.29 -26.92 -8.88
N ILE A 2 -40.45 -25.64 -9.21
CA ILE A 2 -39.56 -24.91 -10.13
C ILE A 2 -38.41 -24.37 -9.28
N GLN A 3 -37.19 -24.86 -9.51
CA GLN A 3 -36.00 -24.31 -8.84
C GLN A 3 -35.70 -22.91 -9.42
N PRO A 4 -35.29 -21.94 -8.60
CA PRO A 4 -34.87 -20.65 -9.11
C PRO A 4 -33.55 -20.82 -9.85
N THR A 5 -33.55 -20.56 -11.16
CA THR A 5 -32.33 -20.40 -11.95
C THR A 5 -31.53 -19.24 -11.36
N GLN A 6 -30.39 -19.53 -10.74
CA GLN A 6 -29.45 -18.50 -10.32
C GLN A 6 -28.89 -17.83 -11.58
N THR A 7 -29.40 -16.66 -11.91
CA THR A 7 -28.85 -15.82 -12.96
C THR A 7 -27.44 -15.43 -12.56
N ILE A 8 -26.44 -16.05 -13.19
CA ILE A 8 -25.05 -15.64 -13.06
C ILE A 8 -24.96 -14.26 -13.71
N ILE A 9 -24.99 -13.20 -12.90
CA ILE A 9 -24.70 -11.85 -13.35
C ILE A 9 -23.20 -11.82 -13.61
N GLU A 10 -22.79 -12.22 -14.82
CA GLU A 10 -21.44 -11.98 -15.28
C GLU A 10 -21.22 -10.47 -15.27
N SER A 11 -20.29 -9.99 -14.43
CA SER A 11 -19.93 -8.58 -14.45
C SER A 11 -19.44 -8.26 -15.87
N LYS A 12 -20.17 -7.42 -16.61
CA LYS A 12 -19.87 -7.00 -18.00
C LYS A 12 -18.45 -6.41 -18.20
N TYR A 13 -17.73 -6.17 -17.11
CA TYR A 13 -16.44 -5.51 -17.08
C TYR A 13 -15.29 -6.51 -16.89
N LYS A 14 -14.47 -6.65 -17.94
CA LYS A 14 -13.20 -7.37 -17.88
C LYS A 14 -12.29 -6.63 -16.88
N ARG A 15 -12.04 -7.25 -15.72
CA ARG A 15 -11.17 -6.69 -14.67
C ARG A 15 -9.76 -6.51 -15.24
N SER A 16 -9.40 -5.28 -15.61
CA SER A 16 -8.07 -4.98 -16.16
C SER A 16 -7.01 -4.96 -15.04
N LYS A 17 -5.76 -5.28 -15.40
CA LYS A 17 -4.62 -5.07 -14.50
C LYS A 17 -4.18 -3.61 -14.55
N CYS A 18 -3.84 -3.05 -13.41
CA CYS A 18 -3.23 -1.73 -13.31
C CYS A 18 -1.82 -1.78 -13.93
N PRO A 19 -1.45 -0.86 -14.84
CA PRO A 19 -0.12 -0.85 -15.46
C PRO A 19 0.98 -0.49 -14.45
N GLU A 20 0.66 0.26 -13.39
CA GLU A 20 1.66 0.72 -12.40
C GLU A 20 2.05 -0.36 -11.39
N CYS A 21 1.10 -1.19 -10.94
CA CYS A 21 1.33 -2.19 -9.87
C CYS A 21 0.97 -3.62 -10.26
N ASN A 22 0.47 -3.83 -11.48
CA ASN A 22 0.04 -5.12 -12.03
C ASN A 22 -1.07 -5.84 -11.21
N LYS A 23 -1.68 -5.15 -10.22
CA LYS A 23 -2.82 -5.69 -9.46
C LYS A 23 -4.13 -5.46 -10.21
N ARG A 24 -5.09 -6.36 -9.98
CA ARG A 24 -6.44 -6.24 -10.56
C ARG A 24 -7.11 -4.96 -10.06
N ARG A 25 -7.63 -4.15 -10.98
CA ARG A 25 -8.47 -3.01 -10.63
C ARG A 25 -9.81 -3.52 -10.08
N LYS A 26 -10.39 -2.78 -9.13
CA LYS A 26 -11.79 -2.96 -8.76
C LYS A 26 -12.58 -1.83 -9.42
N PRO A 27 -13.71 -2.12 -10.10
CA PRO A 27 -14.59 -1.07 -10.59
C PRO A 27 -15.16 -0.29 -9.40
N LEU A 28 -15.09 1.04 -9.44
CA LEU A 28 -15.78 1.90 -8.48
C LEU A 28 -17.20 2.24 -8.98
N ASP A 29 -17.34 2.46 -10.29
CA ASP A 29 -18.60 2.67 -11.02
C ASP A 29 -18.45 2.20 -12.49
N GLU A 30 -19.46 2.48 -13.34
CA GLU A 30 -19.53 2.06 -14.75
C GLU A 30 -18.43 2.65 -15.65
N SER A 31 -17.75 3.73 -15.25
CA SER A 31 -16.74 4.42 -16.07
C SER A 31 -15.34 4.48 -15.45
N HIS A 32 -15.20 4.19 -14.15
CA HIS A 32 -13.94 4.31 -13.42
C HIS A 32 -13.40 2.98 -12.90
N GLN A 33 -12.47 2.38 -13.65
CA GLN A 33 -11.59 1.35 -13.10
C GLN A 33 -10.42 2.02 -12.35
N ILE A 34 -10.58 2.27 -11.05
CA ILE A 34 -9.51 2.78 -10.20
C ILE A 34 -8.68 1.62 -9.63
N CYS A 35 -7.37 1.81 -9.51
CA CYS A 35 -6.53 0.90 -8.75
C CYS A 35 -6.49 1.33 -7.28
N HIS A 36 -7.27 0.67 -6.41
CA HIS A 36 -7.25 0.96 -4.97
C HIS A 36 -5.87 0.78 -4.33
N VAL A 37 -5.04 -0.11 -4.87
CA VAL A 37 -3.67 -0.32 -4.37
C VAL A 37 -2.82 0.92 -4.62
N CYS A 38 -2.76 1.40 -5.87
CA CYS A 38 -2.03 2.62 -6.20
C CYS A 38 -2.60 3.85 -5.49
N TYR A 39 -3.93 3.95 -5.35
CA TYR A 39 -4.54 5.04 -4.59
C TYR A 39 -4.08 5.06 -3.13
N LYS A 40 -4.10 3.91 -2.44
CA LYS A 40 -3.60 3.80 -1.06
C LYS A 40 -2.12 4.12 -0.96
N ILE A 41 -1.31 3.65 -1.90
CA ILE A 41 0.13 3.96 -1.94
C ILE A 41 0.35 5.47 -2.03
N LYS A 42 -0.35 6.17 -2.92
CA LYS A 42 -0.25 7.63 -3.04
C LYS A 42 -0.58 8.35 -1.73
N MET A 43 -1.52 7.82 -0.94
CA MET A 43 -1.86 8.37 0.38
C MET A 43 -0.77 8.13 1.44
N VAL A 44 -0.05 7.01 1.38
CA VAL A 44 1.08 6.73 2.31
C VAL A 44 2.24 7.70 2.05
N TYR A 45 2.52 8.01 0.78
CA TYR A 45 3.56 8.99 0.40
C TYR A 45 3.12 10.46 0.59
N LYS A 46 2.11 10.75 1.42
CA LYS A 46 1.64 12.13 1.70
C LYS A 46 2.76 13.01 2.24
N TYR A 47 3.72 12.43 2.97
CA TYR A 47 4.86 13.13 3.55
C TYR A 47 6.11 13.13 2.65
N GLY A 48 5.99 12.68 1.40
CA GLY A 48 7.10 12.57 0.46
C GLY A 48 7.78 11.20 0.51
N SER A 49 8.87 11.07 -0.24
CA SER A 49 9.72 9.88 -0.24
C SER A 49 10.97 10.09 0.60
N SER A 50 11.71 9.01 0.87
CA SER A 50 12.94 9.09 1.67
C SER A 50 14.10 9.79 0.96
N GLY A 51 13.96 10.08 -0.34
CA GLY A 51 15.07 10.52 -1.19
C GLY A 51 16.04 9.39 -1.56
N ASN A 52 15.88 8.19 -1.00
CA ASN A 52 16.66 7.01 -1.35
C ASN A 52 15.81 6.03 -2.17
N LYS A 53 16.13 5.90 -3.47
CA LYS A 53 15.37 5.06 -4.40
C LYS A 53 15.27 3.59 -3.96
N ILE A 54 16.32 3.03 -3.35
CA ILE A 54 16.31 1.62 -2.93
C ILE A 54 15.32 1.42 -1.79
N ILE A 55 15.33 2.32 -0.81
CA ILE A 55 14.39 2.32 0.32
C ILE A 55 12.95 2.57 -0.19
N ASP A 56 12.78 3.56 -1.06
CA ASP A 56 11.47 3.92 -1.62
C ASP A 56 10.85 2.77 -2.43
N ASP A 57 11.66 2.07 -3.25
CA ASP A 57 11.22 0.90 -4.02
C ASP A 57 10.85 -0.27 -3.09
N PHE A 58 11.59 -0.48 -2.01
CA PHE A 58 11.29 -1.50 -1.02
C PHE A 58 9.98 -1.21 -0.27
N ILE A 59 9.79 0.01 0.21
CA ILE A 59 8.53 0.46 0.84
C ILE A 59 7.37 0.25 -0.14
N ARG A 60 7.50 0.69 -1.39
CA ARG A 60 6.50 0.49 -2.44
C ARG A 60 6.19 -1.00 -2.64
N TYR A 61 7.21 -1.86 -2.66
CA TYR A 61 7.02 -3.31 -2.80
C TYR A 61 6.20 -3.89 -1.65
N THR A 62 6.48 -3.52 -0.39
CA THR A 62 5.70 -3.99 0.77
C THR A 62 4.24 -3.55 0.67
N GLN A 63 3.99 -2.30 0.27
CA GLN A 63 2.65 -1.74 0.13
C GLN A 63 1.81 -2.41 -0.98
N ILE A 64 2.46 -2.82 -2.08
CA ILE A 64 1.81 -3.51 -3.21
C ILE A 64 1.48 -4.97 -2.88
N ASN A 65 2.41 -5.69 -2.23
CA ASN A 65 2.36 -7.15 -2.18
C ASN A 65 1.78 -7.72 -0.89
N LEU A 66 1.71 -6.94 0.19
CA LEU A 66 1.18 -7.44 1.46
C LEU A 66 -0.34 -7.37 1.50
N VAL A 67 -0.94 -8.52 1.85
CA VAL A 67 -2.39 -8.70 1.99
C VAL A 67 -2.87 -8.15 3.34
N ASN A 68 -2.03 -8.25 4.38
CA ASN A 68 -2.31 -7.75 5.72
C ASN A 68 -1.76 -6.32 5.90
N VAL A 69 -2.53 -5.47 6.58
CA VAL A 69 -2.13 -4.10 6.93
C VAL A 69 -0.91 -4.06 7.86
N ASN A 70 -0.74 -5.07 8.71
CA ASN A 70 0.29 -5.11 9.76
C ASN A 70 1.73 -5.27 9.25
N GLY A 71 1.95 -5.58 7.97
CA GLY A 71 3.30 -5.74 7.40
C GLY A 71 3.74 -4.57 6.53
N LYS A 72 2.88 -3.58 6.31
CA LYS A 72 3.13 -2.48 5.39
C LYS A 72 4.11 -1.50 6.01
N MET A 73 5.22 -1.25 5.32
CA MET A 73 6.19 -0.25 5.74
C MET A 73 5.80 1.13 5.21
N GLU A 74 6.16 2.15 5.95
CA GLU A 74 6.00 3.55 5.57
C GLU A 74 7.27 4.34 5.90
N TYR A 75 7.47 5.43 5.18
CA TYR A 75 8.54 6.37 5.48
C TYR A 75 8.01 7.48 6.36
N VAL A 76 8.70 7.75 7.46
CA VAL A 76 8.41 8.87 8.36
C VAL A 76 9.65 9.77 8.38
N PRO A 77 9.54 11.04 7.97
CA PRO A 77 10.65 11.99 8.03
C PRO A 77 11.18 12.13 9.46
N TYR A 78 12.51 12.15 9.61
CA TYR A 78 13.15 12.19 10.92
C TYR A 78 12.76 13.44 11.73
N GLU A 79 12.50 14.55 11.03
CA GLU A 79 12.14 15.85 11.60
C GLU A 79 10.77 15.85 12.31
N GLN A 80 9.96 14.80 12.13
CA GLN A 80 8.67 14.66 12.82
C GLN A 80 8.84 14.12 14.26
N PHE A 81 9.98 13.51 14.57
CA PHE A 81 10.23 12.91 15.87
C PHE A 81 10.73 13.95 16.87
N ILE A 82 10.13 13.93 18.07
CA ILE A 82 10.58 14.75 19.21
C ILE A 82 10.92 13.87 20.41
N ASN A 83 11.59 14.46 21.41
CA ASN A 83 12.01 13.76 22.63
C ASN A 83 12.82 12.48 22.35
N ILE A 84 13.80 12.60 21.45
CA ILE A 84 14.60 11.48 20.96
C ILE A 84 15.55 11.01 22.07
N GLU A 85 15.37 9.78 22.53
CA GLU A 85 16.14 9.15 23.60
C GLU A 85 16.82 7.89 23.04
N PHE A 86 18.15 7.78 23.21
CA PHE A 86 18.88 6.58 22.83
C PHE A 86 18.53 5.41 23.76
N ILE A 87 18.24 4.24 23.18
CA ILE A 87 17.92 3.01 23.93
C ILE A 87 19.11 2.06 23.92
N ALA A 88 19.64 1.73 22.74
CA ALA A 88 20.69 0.73 22.58
C ALA A 88 21.32 0.80 21.19
N GLU A 89 22.54 0.29 21.07
CA GLU A 89 23.24 0.05 19.82
C GLU A 89 23.53 -1.44 19.69
N GLY A 90 23.35 -1.99 18.49
CA GLY A 90 23.71 -3.35 18.12
C GLY A 90 24.54 -3.37 16.85
N GLY A 91 24.94 -4.56 16.38
CA GLY A 91 25.89 -4.70 15.28
C GLY A 91 25.50 -4.06 13.94
N PHE A 92 24.22 -3.70 13.75
CA PHE A 92 23.73 -3.14 12.48
C PHE A 92 22.88 -1.86 12.64
N SER A 93 22.63 -1.41 13.88
CA SER A 93 21.68 -0.32 14.11
C SER A 93 21.77 0.28 15.50
N GLU A 94 21.45 1.56 15.59
CA GLU A 94 21.09 2.27 16.81
C GLU A 94 19.56 2.30 16.97
N ILE A 95 19.09 2.21 18.20
CA ILE A 95 17.67 2.21 18.55
C ILE A 95 17.38 3.46 19.39
N TYR A 96 16.39 4.23 18.96
CA TYR A 96 15.92 5.42 19.64
C TYR A 96 14.43 5.31 19.97
N LYS A 97 14.02 5.93 21.07
CA LYS A 97 12.62 6.18 21.42
C LYS A 97 12.32 7.63 21.06
N ALA A 98 11.17 7.86 20.42
CA ALA A 98 10.68 9.20 20.11
C ALA A 98 9.16 9.27 20.31
N THR A 99 8.65 10.49 20.44
CA THR A 99 7.21 10.81 20.47
C THR A 99 6.84 11.60 19.22
#